data_AF-A0A971Q404-F1
#
_entry.id   AF-A0A971Q404-F1
#
_cell.length_a   1.000
_cell.length_b   1.000
_cell.length_c   1.000
_cell.angle_alpha   90.00
_cell.angle_beta   90.00
_cell.angle_gamma   90.00
#
_symmetry.space_group_name_H-M   'P 1'
#
loop_
_entity.id
_entity.type
_entity.pdbx_description
1 polymer ?
#
loop_
_entity_poly.entity_id
_entity_poly.type
_entity_poly.pdbx_seq_one_letter_code
_entity_poly.pdbx_strand_id
1 'polypeptide(L)'
;MKRIAMAAAMAVLVGVCGAAFGQEAQPAAPPQEKTVLDVIEPTQGRPVIVLPEQNFHFMFWMEDVELQKLEASLVHSLSPSERVPLTAPVPPFRIQNAYWAMILKPPALAKPGVYDLYIDMGQYYQRIPRAVKIVAQFKDRFRFVHLSNMNVGEPTAPDFDSRLVDEINLLNPEFIVATGDYLDQPGRNSPDDWRRIMDFFARFDAPAYLLCGDMEDPAVFQKAVDSSPIGSFDYGGCHFVLTLDTQTHPIDQHQTNVEAVLENLKEARNAKMSVLVGRSDGLRILDGLRAIGRDPVEVFAQYKVRMMICGGSTDWDFLENADKLETIKAAGVQYVRTGQSSTSMKNGGSGVSRYRVFEVNGQEIDCAYRPLSPDREAQHSIPAGRLRVFDHGRNDGSAATEHVSVVNTLNQSFGDCRVVMRIKGDDPQAVKVANCRLEEVLRGPGHLVVLATVDVPERASVQVAATTDPQVEQSLAKLPVEFAFGGDRTLKFRQGRSPDGMVYYEQPGPIPLTVKNLSDQQTTVSLQVRLGGEALVLSQTGSTQPGDASAQAAALTTTETLSLAPNATASVSIHPVLRNLTPGQAYLAVYCLNDPLQRVSIERVNVTLAPQ
;
A
#
# COMPACT_ATOMS: atom_id res chain seq x y z
N MET A 1 -39.98 36.64 34.16
CA MET A 1 -40.01 35.55 35.17
C MET A 1 -38.60 34.94 35.21
N LYS A 2 -37.79 35.24 36.25
CA LYS A 2 -37.43 34.37 37.39
C LYS A 2 -36.80 33.03 36.93
N ARG A 3 -35.64 32.51 37.34
CA ARG A 3 -34.53 32.73 38.33
C ARG A 3 -33.38 31.78 37.88
N ILE A 4 -32.10 32.16 37.84
CA ILE A 4 -30.98 31.95 38.81
C ILE A 4 -30.83 30.53 39.42
N ALA A 5 -29.62 29.94 39.24
CA ALA A 5 -28.74 29.15 40.16
C ALA A 5 -28.02 28.03 39.36
N MET A 6 -26.69 27.92 39.17
CA MET A 6 -25.45 27.98 39.98
C MET A 6 -25.14 26.76 40.86
N ALA A 7 -23.90 26.25 40.70
CA ALA A 7 -23.11 25.31 41.54
C ALA A 7 -23.34 23.80 41.31
N ALA A 8 -22.38 22.87 41.43
CA ALA A 8 -21.01 22.87 41.96
C ALA A 8 -20.22 21.65 41.42
N ALA A 9 -18.90 21.70 41.61
CA ALA A 9 -17.88 20.71 41.27
C ALA A 9 -17.91 19.40 42.09
N MET A 10 -17.30 18.34 41.55
CA MET A 10 -16.64 17.32 42.38
C MET A 10 -15.50 16.62 41.63
N ALA A 11 -14.31 16.69 42.21
CA ALA A 11 -13.11 16.00 41.78
C ALA A 11 -13.04 14.59 42.39
N VAL A 12 -12.52 13.62 41.63
CA VAL A 12 -12.06 12.34 42.18
C VAL A 12 -10.65 12.07 41.64
N LEU A 13 -9.68 12.06 42.56
CA LEU A 13 -8.34 11.52 42.36
C LEU A 13 -8.43 9.98 42.27
N VAL A 14 -7.84 9.40 41.23
CA VAL A 14 -7.29 8.04 41.30
C VAL A 14 -5.88 8.10 40.72
N GLY A 15 -4.89 7.92 41.60
CA GLY A 15 -3.50 7.71 41.22
C GLY A 15 -3.26 6.25 40.85
N VAL A 16 -2.58 6.03 39.73
CA VAL A 16 -1.85 4.79 39.46
C VAL A 16 -0.48 5.19 38.91
N CYS A 17 0.56 4.78 39.63
CA CYS A 17 1.94 4.87 39.21
C CYS A 17 2.29 3.76 38.22
N GLY A 18 3.15 4.08 37.25
CA GLY A 18 4.21 3.17 36.83
C GLY A 18 4.19 2.69 35.37
N ALA A 19 4.84 3.44 34.49
CA ALA A 19 5.99 3.00 33.67
C ALA A 19 6.34 4.10 32.66
N ALA A 20 7.47 4.78 32.88
CA ALA A 20 7.94 5.86 32.01
C ALA A 20 8.57 5.28 30.73
N PHE A 21 7.82 5.30 29.63
CA PHE A 21 8.42 5.41 28.31
C PHE A 21 8.74 6.90 28.10
N GLY A 22 9.98 7.21 27.74
CA GLY A 22 10.38 8.58 27.43
C GLY A 22 9.58 9.09 26.24
N GLN A 23 8.57 9.92 26.50
CA GLN A 23 7.99 10.79 25.48
C GLN A 23 9.07 11.80 25.09
N GLU A 24 9.58 11.70 23.87
CA GLU A 24 10.16 12.86 23.20
C GLU A 24 9.16 14.01 23.31
N ALA A 25 9.64 15.16 23.77
CA ALA A 25 8.80 16.34 23.97
C ALA A 25 8.20 16.75 22.64
N GLN A 26 6.94 16.39 22.43
CA GLN A 26 6.13 16.93 21.36
C GLN A 26 6.06 18.45 21.60
N PRO A 27 6.44 19.30 20.63
CA PRO A 27 6.37 20.74 20.80
C PRO A 27 4.94 21.11 21.21
N ALA A 28 4.83 21.95 22.25
CA ALA A 28 3.54 22.32 22.84
C ALA A 28 2.57 22.77 21.75
N ALA A 29 1.40 22.12 21.68
CA ALA A 29 0.36 22.49 20.74
C ALA A 29 -0.06 23.96 21.02
N PRO A 30 -0.04 24.84 20.01
CA PRO A 30 -0.46 26.22 20.18
C PRO A 30 -1.95 26.29 20.59
N PRO A 31 -2.36 27.32 21.36
CA PRO A 31 -3.73 27.45 21.84
C PRO A 31 -4.73 27.62 20.69
N GLN A 32 -5.83 26.86 20.72
CA GLN A 32 -6.94 26.94 19.76
C GLN A 32 -8.14 27.71 20.36
N GLU A 33 -8.47 28.88 19.81
CA GLU A 33 -9.82 29.25 19.31
C GLU A 33 -9.91 30.70 18.80
N LYS A 34 -9.99 30.81 17.46
CA LYS A 34 -10.87 31.64 16.60
C LYS A 34 -10.27 31.58 15.20
N THR A 35 -10.69 30.61 14.39
CA THR A 35 -10.22 30.43 13.02
C THR A 35 -10.76 31.55 12.13
N VAL A 36 -9.86 32.24 11.43
CA VAL A 36 -10.20 33.11 10.29
C VAL A 36 -9.70 32.48 8.98
N LEU A 37 -8.86 31.43 9.00
CA LEU A 37 -8.39 30.72 7.81
C LEU A 37 -8.92 29.28 7.80
N ASP A 38 -9.53 28.88 6.68
CA ASP A 38 -9.95 27.49 6.42
C ASP A 38 -9.50 27.06 5.02
N VAL A 39 -8.54 26.14 4.93
CA VAL A 39 -8.06 25.62 3.65
C VAL A 39 -9.06 24.65 3.04
N ILE A 40 -9.52 24.99 1.84
CA ILE A 40 -10.53 24.27 1.08
C ILE A 40 -9.87 23.22 0.18
N GLU A 41 -8.75 23.54 -0.49
CA GLU A 41 -7.99 22.63 -1.35
C GLU A 41 -6.49 23.01 -1.39
N PRO A 42 -5.56 22.04 -1.45
CA PRO A 42 -5.78 20.61 -1.26
C PRO A 42 -6.06 20.27 0.21
N THR A 43 -6.84 19.22 0.43
CA THR A 43 -7.14 18.69 1.77
C THR A 43 -6.34 17.42 2.02
N GLN A 44 -6.35 16.91 3.25
CA GLN A 44 -5.81 15.59 3.54
C GLN A 44 -6.62 14.47 2.85
N GLY A 45 -7.93 14.67 2.62
CA GLY A 45 -8.81 13.71 1.96
C GLY A 45 -8.88 13.82 0.43
N ARG A 46 -8.40 14.93 -0.13
CA ARG A 46 -8.13 15.16 -1.56
C ARG A 46 -6.74 15.78 -1.72
N PRO A 47 -5.69 14.98 -1.49
CA PRO A 47 -4.34 15.46 -1.69
C PRO A 47 -4.05 15.65 -3.18
N VAL A 48 -3.11 16.54 -3.49
CA VAL A 48 -2.63 16.75 -4.86
C VAL A 48 -1.30 16.04 -5.07
N ILE A 49 -1.13 15.40 -6.23
CA ILE A 49 0.12 14.77 -6.65
C ILE A 49 0.73 15.63 -7.76
N VAL A 50 1.96 16.11 -7.57
CA VAL A 50 2.62 17.05 -8.48
C VAL A 50 4.06 16.66 -8.76
N LEU A 51 4.58 17.12 -9.89
CA LEU A 51 6.01 17.15 -10.17
C LEU A 51 6.66 18.39 -9.53
N PRO A 52 7.98 18.39 -9.30
CA PRO A 52 8.71 19.63 -9.08
C PRO A 52 8.41 20.63 -10.19
N GLU A 53 8.31 21.91 -9.83
CA GLU A 53 7.95 23.01 -10.73
C GLU A 53 6.52 22.97 -11.34
N GLN A 54 5.70 21.97 -11.00
CA GLN A 54 4.32 21.93 -11.44
C GLN A 54 3.42 22.77 -10.53
N ASN A 55 2.58 23.59 -11.16
CA ASN A 55 1.57 24.39 -10.48
C ASN A 55 0.45 23.51 -9.94
N PHE A 56 -0.08 23.85 -8.77
CA PHE A 56 -1.35 23.33 -8.27
C PHE A 56 -2.22 24.42 -7.68
N HIS A 57 -3.53 24.18 -7.65
CA HIS A 57 -4.51 25.09 -7.09
C HIS A 57 -4.49 25.01 -5.56
N PHE A 58 -4.54 26.18 -4.93
CA PHE A 58 -4.76 26.33 -3.50
C PHE A 58 -5.94 27.24 -3.28
N MET A 59 -6.96 26.74 -2.60
CA MET A 59 -8.17 27.48 -2.27
C MET A 59 -8.35 27.52 -0.77
N PHE A 60 -8.76 28.67 -0.26
CA PHE A 60 -9.00 28.86 1.16
C PHE A 60 -10.09 29.89 1.38
N TRP A 61 -10.77 29.78 2.51
CA TRP A 61 -11.74 30.72 2.98
C TRP A 61 -11.13 31.59 4.08
N MET A 62 -11.36 32.90 4.01
CA MET A 62 -10.90 33.85 5.01
C MET A 62 -11.78 35.12 5.09
N GLU A 63 -12.26 35.46 6.28
CA GLU A 63 -13.12 36.64 6.53
C GLU A 63 -12.32 37.96 6.49
N ASP A 64 -12.56 38.77 5.45
CA ASP A 64 -12.23 40.21 5.32
C ASP A 64 -10.93 40.69 6.02
N VAL A 65 -9.82 40.02 5.69
CA VAL A 65 -8.47 40.46 6.09
C VAL A 65 -7.71 40.97 4.86
N GLU A 66 -7.08 42.15 5.00
CA GLU A 66 -6.03 42.55 4.08
C GLU A 66 -4.89 41.52 4.16
N LEU A 67 -4.71 40.70 3.12
CA LEU A 67 -3.61 39.74 3.00
C LEU A 67 -2.27 40.49 2.95
N GLN A 68 -1.70 40.81 4.11
CA GLN A 68 -0.40 41.49 4.19
C GLN A 68 0.77 40.53 3.91
N LYS A 69 0.62 39.26 4.30
CA LYS A 69 1.64 38.23 4.14
C LYS A 69 0.99 36.86 4.01
N LEU A 70 1.44 36.06 3.04
CA LEU A 70 1.09 34.66 2.90
C LEU A 70 2.36 33.90 2.53
N GLU A 71 2.83 33.06 3.43
CA GLU A 71 3.92 32.11 3.19
C GLU A 71 3.34 30.70 3.17
N ALA A 72 3.63 29.97 2.10
CA ALA A 72 3.26 28.57 1.97
C ALA A 72 4.54 27.73 1.91
N SER A 73 4.54 26.59 2.59
CA SER A 73 5.66 25.65 2.58
C SER A 73 5.18 24.23 2.77
N LEU A 74 5.97 23.29 2.29
CA LEU A 74 5.77 21.86 2.50
C LEU A 74 6.75 21.36 3.55
N VAL A 75 6.31 20.45 4.41
CA VAL A 75 7.16 19.77 5.40
C VAL A 75 7.12 18.28 5.14
N HIS A 76 8.29 17.67 4.93
CA HIS A 76 8.37 16.24 4.61
C HIS A 76 7.87 15.42 5.80
N SER A 77 6.90 14.55 5.55
CA SER A 77 6.21 13.78 6.60
C SER A 77 7.13 12.84 7.41
N LEU A 78 8.10 12.21 6.75
CA LEU A 78 9.09 11.34 7.42
C LEU A 78 10.31 12.10 7.97
N SER A 79 10.48 13.38 7.61
CA SER A 79 11.65 14.17 7.98
C SER A 79 11.25 15.64 8.17
N PRO A 80 10.63 16.00 9.30
CA PRO A 80 10.05 17.33 9.51
C PRO A 80 11.04 18.51 9.45
N SER A 81 12.34 18.22 9.53
CA SER A 81 13.46 19.14 9.28
C SER A 81 13.57 19.57 7.80
N GLU A 82 13.06 18.78 6.87
CA GLU A 82 13.06 19.08 5.44
C GLU A 82 11.83 19.93 5.11
N ARG A 83 12.06 21.24 4.99
CA ARG A 83 11.04 22.22 4.62
C ARG A 83 11.30 22.75 3.21
N VAL A 84 10.28 22.69 2.37
CA VAL A 84 10.32 23.14 0.98
C VAL A 84 9.44 24.38 0.84
N PRO A 85 10.00 25.58 0.59
CA PRO A 85 9.20 26.78 0.38
C PRO A 85 8.42 26.67 -0.93
N LEU A 86 7.17 27.10 -0.95
CA LEU A 86 6.36 27.17 -2.16
C LEU A 86 6.42 28.58 -2.75
N THR A 87 6.40 28.66 -4.08
CA THR A 87 6.26 29.94 -4.78
C THR A 87 4.82 30.14 -5.24
N ALA A 88 4.38 31.40 -5.29
CA ALA A 88 3.09 31.80 -5.81
C ALA A 88 3.30 32.67 -7.06
N PRO A 89 3.24 32.11 -8.29
CA PRO A 89 3.50 32.87 -9.52
C PRO A 89 2.49 33.98 -9.76
N VAL A 90 1.31 33.89 -9.14
CA VAL A 90 0.27 34.92 -9.16
C VAL A 90 -0.12 35.29 -7.73
N PRO A 91 -0.40 36.57 -7.45
CA PRO A 91 -0.97 36.97 -6.16
C PRO A 91 -2.29 36.24 -5.89
N PRO A 92 -2.64 35.98 -4.61
CA PRO A 92 -3.96 35.48 -4.26
C PRO A 92 -5.05 36.40 -4.80
N PHE A 93 -6.10 35.82 -5.36
CA PHE A 93 -7.25 36.55 -5.88
C PHE A 93 -8.54 36.01 -5.27
N ARG A 94 -9.50 36.92 -5.09
CA ARG A 94 -10.81 36.62 -4.51
C ARG A 94 -11.72 36.08 -5.62
N ILE A 95 -12.27 34.87 -5.45
CA ILE A 95 -13.21 34.30 -6.42
C ILE A 95 -14.61 34.87 -6.15
N GLN A 96 -15.15 34.63 -4.96
CA GLN A 96 -16.45 35.14 -4.48
C GLN A 96 -16.48 35.14 -2.95
N ASN A 97 -17.18 36.10 -2.33
CA ASN A 97 -17.33 36.18 -0.86
C ASN A 97 -15.98 36.07 -0.15
N ALA A 98 -15.84 35.31 0.92
CA ALA A 98 -14.59 35.13 1.64
C ALA A 98 -13.66 34.05 1.02
N TYR A 99 -13.94 33.56 -0.20
CA TYR A 99 -13.07 32.57 -0.86
C TYR A 99 -11.96 33.22 -1.68
N TRP A 100 -10.76 32.74 -1.43
CA TRP A 100 -9.53 33.10 -2.11
C TRP A 100 -8.96 31.91 -2.83
N ALA A 101 -8.30 32.18 -3.95
CA ALA A 101 -7.53 31.20 -4.68
C ALA A 101 -6.15 31.73 -5.01
N MET A 102 -5.20 30.82 -5.08
CA MET A 102 -3.86 31.07 -5.59
C MET A 102 -3.35 29.81 -6.29
N ILE A 103 -2.27 29.99 -7.04
CA ILE A 103 -1.52 28.90 -7.62
C ILE A 103 -0.24 28.77 -6.81
N LEU A 104 0.06 27.56 -6.34
CA LEU A 104 1.29 27.23 -5.64
C LEU A 104 2.18 26.35 -6.51
N LYS A 105 3.48 26.46 -6.33
CA LYS A 105 4.47 25.74 -7.12
C LYS A 105 5.66 25.31 -6.27
N PRO A 106 5.94 23.99 -6.16
CA PRO A 106 7.16 23.49 -5.53
C PRO A 106 8.39 23.83 -6.39
N PRO A 107 9.55 24.10 -5.76
CA PRO A 107 10.79 24.38 -6.46
C PRO A 107 11.38 23.13 -7.13
N ALA A 108 12.24 23.31 -8.12
CA ALA A 108 12.89 22.23 -8.87
C ALA A 108 13.70 21.25 -8.01
N LEU A 109 14.24 21.69 -6.87
CA LEU A 109 15.02 20.87 -5.94
C LEU A 109 14.14 20.12 -4.92
N ALA A 110 12.81 20.27 -4.98
CA ALA A 110 11.91 19.55 -4.09
C ALA A 110 12.04 18.04 -4.33
N LYS A 111 12.30 17.29 -3.26
CA LYS A 111 12.48 15.84 -3.36
C LYS A 111 11.14 15.13 -3.45
N PRO A 112 11.06 13.93 -4.06
CA PRO A 112 9.87 13.11 -4.00
C PRO A 112 9.49 12.78 -2.56
N GLY A 113 8.20 12.65 -2.27
CA GLY A 113 7.73 12.35 -0.91
C GLY A 113 6.31 12.84 -0.67
N VAL A 114 5.77 12.49 0.50
CA VAL A 114 4.48 13.02 0.97
C VAL A 114 4.74 14.12 1.99
N TYR A 115 4.05 15.23 1.81
CA TYR A 115 4.28 16.45 2.54
C TYR A 115 2.99 16.94 3.19
N ASP A 116 3.17 17.52 4.35
CA ASP A 116 2.17 18.36 4.98
C ASP A 116 2.25 19.78 4.39
N LEU A 117 1.11 20.39 4.12
CA LEU A 117 1.03 21.78 3.67
C LEU A 117 0.93 22.71 4.89
N TYR A 118 1.85 23.67 4.98
CA TYR A 118 1.92 24.67 6.03
C TYR A 118 1.64 26.05 5.41
N ILE A 119 0.65 26.74 5.96
CA ILE A 119 0.25 28.09 5.55
C ILE A 119 0.42 29.02 6.73
N ASP A 120 1.16 30.11 6.52
CA ASP A 120 1.44 31.14 7.52
C ASP A 120 1.05 32.51 6.96
N MET A 121 0.06 33.14 7.58
CA MET A 121 -0.41 34.50 7.28
C MET A 121 -0.14 35.46 8.45
N GLY A 122 0.95 35.23 9.19
CA GLY A 122 1.35 35.99 10.37
C GLY A 122 0.57 35.59 11.61
N GLN A 123 -0.66 36.07 11.75
CA GLN A 123 -1.52 35.75 12.89
C GLN A 123 -2.35 34.48 12.71
N TYR A 124 -2.46 34.00 11.47
CA TYR A 124 -3.17 32.76 11.13
C TYR A 124 -2.18 31.74 10.61
N TYR A 125 -2.34 30.52 11.08
CA TYR A 125 -1.50 29.40 10.72
C TYR A 125 -2.33 28.14 10.61
N GLN A 126 -2.12 27.37 9.53
CA GLN A 126 -2.79 26.09 9.33
C GLN A 126 -1.81 25.06 8.76
N ARG A 127 -1.92 23.84 9.29
CA ARG A 127 -1.24 22.64 8.78
C ARG A 127 -2.30 21.70 8.21
N ILE A 128 -2.10 21.24 6.98
CA ILE A 128 -2.91 20.18 6.37
C ILE A 128 -2.02 18.94 6.18
N PRO A 129 -2.20 17.88 7.00
CA PRO A 129 -1.37 16.70 6.91
C PRO A 129 -1.50 16.01 5.55
N ARG A 130 -0.38 15.52 5.00
CA ARG A 130 -0.33 14.68 3.79
C ARG A 130 -1.06 15.25 2.56
N ALA A 131 -1.26 16.56 2.48
CA ALA A 131 -2.07 17.20 1.44
C ALA A 131 -1.37 17.30 0.07
N VAL A 132 -0.05 17.14 0.03
CA VAL A 132 0.73 17.25 -1.20
C VAL A 132 1.70 16.09 -1.30
N LYS A 133 1.69 15.38 -2.43
CA LYS A 133 2.73 14.42 -2.79
C LYS A 133 3.53 14.94 -3.96
N ILE A 134 4.85 14.99 -3.80
CA ILE A 134 5.77 15.28 -4.88
C ILE A 134 6.28 13.95 -5.45
N VAL A 135 6.20 13.76 -6.77
CA VAL A 135 6.78 12.61 -7.46
C VAL A 135 7.86 13.09 -8.42
N ALA A 136 8.93 12.31 -8.60
CA ALA A 136 9.96 12.64 -9.59
C ALA A 136 9.39 12.59 -11.01
N GLN A 137 8.49 11.65 -11.25
CA GLN A 137 7.75 11.45 -12.49
C GLN A 137 6.48 10.65 -12.18
N PHE A 138 5.44 10.84 -12.98
CA PHE A 138 4.31 9.93 -12.97
C PHE A 138 4.72 8.60 -13.60
N LYS A 139 4.52 7.50 -12.88
CA LYS A 139 4.90 6.16 -13.33
C LYS A 139 3.80 5.57 -14.21
N ASP A 140 4.18 4.90 -15.30
CA ASP A 140 3.25 4.05 -16.06
C ASP A 140 3.02 2.70 -15.38
N ARG A 141 3.97 2.23 -14.56
CA ARG A 141 3.83 1.08 -13.69
C ARG A 141 3.79 1.52 -12.24
N PHE A 142 2.66 1.34 -11.57
CA PHE A 142 2.49 1.76 -10.19
C PHE A 142 1.50 0.90 -9.43
N ARG A 143 1.56 1.02 -8.11
CA ARG A 143 0.65 0.35 -7.18
C ARG A 143 -0.26 1.38 -6.53
N PHE A 144 -1.52 1.05 -6.33
CA PHE A 144 -2.38 1.78 -5.38
C PHE A 144 -3.17 0.80 -4.52
N VAL A 145 -3.68 1.27 -3.38
CA VAL A 145 -4.42 0.43 -2.43
C VAL A 145 -5.83 0.96 -2.25
N HIS A 146 -6.79 0.05 -2.08
CA HIS A 146 -8.16 0.38 -1.75
C HIS A 146 -8.55 -0.14 -0.36
N LEU A 147 -9.22 0.72 0.40
CA LEU A 147 -9.78 0.46 1.72
C LEU A 147 -11.29 0.73 1.72
N SER A 148 -12.06 0.01 2.52
CA SER A 148 -13.51 0.25 2.63
C SER A 148 -14.08 -0.26 3.93
N ASN A 149 -15.23 0.25 4.36
CA ASN A 149 -16.05 -0.34 5.43
C ASN A 149 -15.25 -0.63 6.71
N MET A 150 -14.63 0.42 7.27
CA MET A 150 -13.87 0.28 8.51
C MET A 150 -14.79 0.11 9.73
N ASN A 151 -16.02 0.65 9.70
CA ASN A 151 -17.03 0.44 10.75
C ASN A 151 -16.47 0.59 12.18
N VAL A 152 -15.64 1.61 12.41
CA VAL A 152 -15.02 1.82 13.72
C VAL A 152 -16.07 2.24 14.74
N GLY A 153 -15.97 1.68 15.94
CA GLY A 153 -16.95 1.86 17.02
C GLY A 153 -17.97 0.72 17.11
N GLU A 154 -17.95 -0.22 16.17
CA GLU A 154 -18.63 -1.51 16.32
C GLU A 154 -17.92 -2.33 17.43
N PRO A 155 -18.63 -3.15 18.24
CA PRO A 155 -18.02 -3.90 19.35
C PRO A 155 -16.80 -4.76 18.98
N THR A 156 -16.74 -5.28 17.75
CA THR A 156 -15.64 -6.13 17.27
C THR A 156 -14.59 -5.34 16.46
N ALA A 157 -14.89 -4.08 16.12
CA ALA A 157 -13.96 -3.09 15.58
C ALA A 157 -13.98 -1.79 16.42
N PRO A 158 -13.53 -1.83 17.69
CA PRO A 158 -13.56 -0.65 18.55
C PRO A 158 -12.61 0.46 18.05
N ASP A 159 -11.57 0.11 17.30
CA ASP A 159 -10.57 1.02 16.75
C ASP A 159 -10.09 0.62 15.36
N PHE A 160 -9.42 1.54 14.69
CA PHE A 160 -8.74 1.29 13.42
C PHE A 160 -7.62 0.27 13.61
N ASP A 161 -7.52 -0.65 12.66
CA ASP A 161 -6.51 -1.69 12.69
C ASP A 161 -5.15 -1.15 12.23
N SER A 162 -4.26 -0.87 13.18
CA SER A 162 -2.90 -0.39 12.91
C SER A 162 -2.09 -1.25 11.94
N ARG A 163 -2.40 -2.56 11.85
CA ARG A 163 -1.72 -3.45 10.89
C ARG A 163 -1.89 -2.96 9.46
N LEU A 164 -3.04 -2.38 9.11
CA LEU A 164 -3.26 -1.82 7.77
C LEU A 164 -2.21 -0.77 7.42
N VAL A 165 -1.90 0.14 8.35
CA VAL A 165 -0.89 1.18 8.16
C VAL A 165 0.47 0.55 7.86
N ASP A 166 0.89 -0.38 8.71
CA ASP A 166 2.22 -0.98 8.62
C ASP A 166 2.40 -1.76 7.32
N GLU A 167 1.42 -2.56 6.91
CA GLU A 167 1.51 -3.34 5.66
C GLU A 167 1.41 -2.46 4.42
N ILE A 168 0.52 -1.47 4.42
CA ILE A 168 0.29 -0.61 3.25
C ILE A 168 1.47 0.32 3.04
N ASN A 169 2.08 0.86 4.10
CA ASN A 169 3.32 1.63 3.97
C ASN A 169 4.44 0.77 3.37
N LEU A 170 4.55 -0.49 3.80
CA LEU A 170 5.50 -1.45 3.25
C LEU A 170 5.21 -1.74 1.76
N LEU A 171 3.95 -1.80 1.34
CA LEU A 171 3.57 -1.95 -0.07
C LEU A 171 3.94 -0.74 -0.93
N ASN A 172 4.34 0.39 -0.36
CA ASN A 172 4.78 1.57 -1.13
C ASN A 172 3.80 2.00 -2.25
N PRO A 173 2.49 2.13 -1.99
CA PRO A 173 1.55 2.57 -3.02
C PRO A 173 1.76 4.04 -3.38
N GLU A 174 1.35 4.41 -4.59
CA GLU A 174 1.37 5.79 -5.02
C GLU A 174 0.30 6.64 -4.32
N PHE A 175 -0.84 6.03 -4.04
CA PHE A 175 -1.94 6.60 -3.29
C PHE A 175 -2.86 5.50 -2.76
N ILE A 176 -3.74 5.89 -1.86
CA ILE A 176 -4.80 5.07 -1.28
C ILE A 176 -6.13 5.66 -1.73
N VAL A 177 -7.11 4.80 -2.01
CA VAL A 177 -8.50 5.18 -2.19
C VAL A 177 -9.30 4.53 -1.07
N ALA A 178 -10.13 5.29 -0.35
CA ALA A 178 -10.94 4.74 0.75
C ALA A 178 -12.41 5.07 0.52
N THR A 179 -13.28 4.07 0.45
CA THR A 179 -14.65 4.24 -0.05
C THR A 179 -15.73 4.45 1.02
N GLY A 180 -15.38 4.96 2.20
CA GLY A 180 -16.35 5.34 3.24
C GLY A 180 -16.73 4.21 4.20
N ASP A 181 -17.75 4.48 5.02
CA ASP A 181 -18.15 3.70 6.20
C ASP A 181 -17.00 3.56 7.18
N TYR A 182 -16.41 4.69 7.58
CA TYR A 182 -15.31 4.74 8.54
C TYR A 182 -15.81 4.42 9.96
N LEU A 183 -17.06 4.78 10.28
CA LEU A 183 -17.68 4.63 11.61
C LEU A 183 -18.94 3.75 11.53
N ASP A 184 -19.24 3.01 12.60
CA ASP A 184 -20.39 2.08 12.64
C ASP A 184 -21.72 2.70 13.09
N GLN A 185 -21.76 4.00 13.42
CA GLN A 185 -22.96 4.66 13.92
C GLN A 185 -23.40 5.81 13.01
N PRO A 186 -24.58 5.71 12.37
CA PRO A 186 -25.10 6.80 11.55
C PRO A 186 -25.29 8.03 12.44
N GLY A 187 -24.76 9.17 12.03
CA GLY A 187 -24.90 10.43 12.76
C GLY A 187 -23.92 10.64 13.90
N ARG A 188 -23.06 9.67 14.25
CA ARG A 188 -21.83 9.96 15.04
C ARG A 188 -20.77 10.50 14.09
N ASN A 189 -20.86 11.81 13.83
CA ASN A 189 -19.93 12.56 13.02
C ASN A 189 -19.40 13.75 13.84
N SER A 190 -19.01 13.50 15.10
CA SER A 190 -18.46 14.58 15.92
C SER A 190 -17.12 15.04 15.33
N PRO A 191 -16.70 16.30 15.59
CA PRO A 191 -15.36 16.75 15.21
C PRO A 191 -14.24 15.83 15.72
N ASP A 192 -14.43 15.19 16.88
CA ASP A 192 -13.48 14.24 17.44
C ASP A 192 -13.41 12.93 16.64
N ASP A 193 -14.54 12.42 16.16
CA ASP A 193 -14.59 11.22 15.33
C ASP A 193 -13.86 11.46 14.00
N TRP A 194 -14.09 12.62 13.38
CA TRP A 194 -13.39 13.01 12.15
C TRP A 194 -11.90 13.24 12.37
N ARG A 195 -11.51 13.90 13.46
CA ARG A 195 -10.10 14.01 13.83
C ARG A 195 -9.44 12.65 13.94
N ARG A 196 -10.09 11.67 14.57
CA ARG A 196 -9.59 10.30 14.69
C ARG A 196 -9.44 9.60 13.32
N ILE A 197 -10.40 9.78 12.41
CA ILE A 197 -10.31 9.28 11.02
C ILE A 197 -9.09 9.89 10.33
N MET A 198 -8.94 11.21 10.40
CA MET A 198 -7.84 11.93 9.76
C MET A 198 -6.48 11.57 10.37
N ASP A 199 -6.41 11.39 11.70
CA ASP A 199 -5.20 10.94 12.39
C ASP A 199 -4.80 9.52 11.93
N PHE A 200 -5.76 8.62 11.72
CA PHE A 200 -5.49 7.30 11.16
C PHE A 200 -4.89 7.41 9.75
N PHE A 201 -5.51 8.20 8.86
CA PHE A 201 -5.01 8.36 7.49
C PHE A 201 -3.68 9.12 7.41
N ALA A 202 -3.36 9.98 8.37
CA ALA A 202 -2.08 10.71 8.42
C ALA A 202 -0.87 9.80 8.69
N ARG A 203 -1.10 8.57 9.16
CA ARG A 203 -0.07 7.57 9.41
C ARG A 203 0.39 6.84 8.15
N PHE A 204 -0.34 6.93 7.04
CA PHE A 204 0.11 6.33 5.78
C PHE A 204 1.22 7.18 5.14
N ASP A 205 2.16 6.51 4.50
CA ASP A 205 3.23 7.12 3.70
C ASP A 205 2.80 7.41 2.26
N ALA A 206 1.54 7.11 1.95
CA ALA A 206 0.88 7.48 0.70
C ALA A 206 -0.32 8.39 0.97
N PRO A 207 -0.61 9.34 0.07
CA PRO A 207 -1.82 10.18 0.14
C PRO A 207 -3.08 9.32 0.05
N ALA A 208 -4.17 9.74 0.71
CA ALA A 208 -5.44 9.01 0.72
C ALA A 208 -6.60 9.86 0.14
N TYR A 209 -7.30 9.30 -0.84
CA TYR A 209 -8.51 9.85 -1.43
C TYR A 209 -9.74 9.23 -0.76
N LEU A 210 -10.43 10.00 0.09
CA LEU A 210 -11.50 9.51 0.97
C LEU A 210 -12.90 9.77 0.39
N LEU A 211 -13.79 8.80 0.31
CA LEU A 211 -15.18 9.02 -0.11
C LEU A 211 -16.12 9.01 1.10
N CYS A 212 -17.30 9.61 0.90
CA CYS A 212 -18.41 9.53 1.85
C CYS A 212 -19.14 8.20 1.66
N GLY A 213 -19.32 7.44 2.74
CA GLY A 213 -20.08 6.20 2.75
C GLY A 213 -21.54 6.39 3.18
N ASP A 214 -22.22 5.27 3.43
CA ASP A 214 -23.61 5.21 3.90
C ASP A 214 -23.75 5.71 5.34
N MET A 215 -22.68 5.61 6.14
CA MET A 215 -22.68 5.93 7.57
C MET A 215 -22.29 7.39 7.86
N GLU A 216 -21.67 8.06 6.89
CA GLU A 216 -21.24 9.44 7.00
C GLU A 216 -22.33 10.42 6.53
N ASP A 217 -22.39 11.60 7.16
CA ASP A 217 -23.21 12.72 6.68
C ASP A 217 -22.40 13.54 5.65
N PRO A 218 -22.87 13.70 4.40
CA PRO A 218 -22.14 14.44 3.38
C PRO A 218 -21.79 15.89 3.76
N ALA A 219 -22.64 16.57 4.51
CA ALA A 219 -22.39 17.95 4.93
C ALA A 219 -21.32 18.04 6.02
N VAL A 220 -21.18 17.01 6.85
CA VAL A 220 -20.08 16.94 7.83
C VAL A 220 -18.80 16.46 7.18
N PHE A 221 -18.89 15.46 6.29
CA PHE A 221 -17.79 15.04 5.42
C PHE A 221 -17.21 16.25 4.68
N GLN A 222 -18.07 17.13 4.16
CA GLN A 222 -17.63 18.30 3.40
C GLN A 222 -16.74 19.27 4.21
N LYS A 223 -16.99 19.35 5.51
CA LYS A 223 -16.24 20.22 6.43
C LYS A 223 -14.97 19.57 6.95
N ALA A 224 -14.98 18.25 7.10
CA ALA A 224 -13.90 17.51 7.75
C ALA A 224 -12.86 16.97 6.76
N VAL A 225 -13.28 16.62 5.54
CA VAL A 225 -12.49 15.84 4.60
C VAL A 225 -12.20 16.63 3.34
N ASP A 226 -13.23 17.11 2.66
CA ASP A 226 -13.09 17.79 1.39
C ASP A 226 -14.32 18.62 1.00
N SER A 227 -14.15 19.74 0.31
CA SER A 227 -15.26 20.64 -0.04
C SER A 227 -16.38 20.00 -0.87
N SER A 228 -16.12 18.87 -1.54
CA SER A 228 -17.11 18.13 -2.32
C SER A 228 -17.08 16.61 -2.07
N PRO A 229 -18.25 15.95 -1.93
CA PRO A 229 -18.33 14.49 -1.82
C PRO A 229 -18.10 13.79 -3.16
N ILE A 230 -18.24 14.50 -4.28
CA ILE A 230 -17.89 14.04 -5.64
C ILE A 230 -16.59 14.72 -6.03
N GLY A 231 -15.65 13.99 -6.61
CA GLY A 231 -14.39 14.59 -7.05
C GLY A 231 -13.71 13.75 -8.11
N SER A 232 -12.54 14.22 -8.54
CA SER A 232 -11.68 13.45 -9.41
C SER A 232 -10.22 13.78 -9.13
N PHE A 233 -9.32 12.92 -9.60
CA PHE A 233 -7.90 13.20 -9.61
C PHE A 233 -7.22 12.42 -10.73
N ASP A 234 -6.06 12.91 -11.14
CA ASP A 234 -5.23 12.28 -12.15
C ASP A 234 -3.97 11.69 -11.52
N TYR A 235 -3.53 10.55 -12.03
CA TYR A 235 -2.19 10.03 -11.80
C TYR A 235 -1.59 9.53 -13.13
N GLY A 236 -0.63 10.28 -13.66
CA GLY A 236 -0.04 10.02 -14.96
C GLY A 236 -1.09 10.06 -16.06
N GLY A 237 -1.28 8.94 -16.77
CA GLY A 237 -2.30 8.81 -17.80
C GLY A 237 -3.67 8.33 -17.31
N CYS A 238 -3.88 8.17 -16.00
CA CYS A 238 -5.08 7.58 -15.43
C CYS A 238 -5.94 8.66 -14.78
N HIS A 239 -7.25 8.62 -15.02
CA HIS A 239 -8.23 9.51 -14.41
C HIS A 239 -9.12 8.72 -13.44
N PHE A 240 -9.30 9.22 -12.22
CA PHE A 240 -10.13 8.60 -11.20
C PHE A 240 -11.32 9.51 -10.90
N VAL A 241 -12.53 8.98 -10.98
CA VAL A 241 -13.77 9.68 -10.61
C VAL A 241 -14.32 9.09 -9.32
N LEU A 242 -14.46 9.94 -8.31
CA LEU A 242 -14.97 9.61 -6.99
C LEU A 242 -16.45 10.00 -6.93
N THR A 243 -17.32 9.02 -6.75
CA THR A 243 -18.77 9.22 -6.80
C THR A 243 -19.39 9.30 -5.41
N LEU A 244 -20.43 10.12 -5.28
CA LEU A 244 -21.38 10.03 -4.17
C LEU A 244 -22.53 9.11 -4.60
N ASP A 245 -22.40 7.83 -4.28
CA ASP A 245 -23.46 6.83 -4.39
C ASP A 245 -23.59 6.10 -3.06
N THR A 246 -24.60 6.50 -2.28
CA THR A 246 -24.92 5.94 -0.96
C THR A 246 -26.39 5.56 -0.92
N GLN A 247 -26.84 4.85 0.12
CA GLN A 247 -28.26 4.51 0.29
C GLN A 247 -29.13 5.76 0.49
N THR A 248 -28.59 6.80 1.13
CA THR A 248 -29.31 8.05 1.38
C THR A 248 -29.19 9.05 0.23
N HIS A 249 -28.16 8.91 -0.61
CA HIS A 249 -27.94 9.72 -1.81
C HIS A 249 -27.67 8.79 -3.01
N PRO A 250 -28.67 8.01 -3.45
CA PRO A 250 -28.53 7.05 -4.54
C PRO A 250 -28.29 7.77 -5.87
N ILE A 251 -27.17 7.47 -6.54
CA ILE A 251 -26.74 8.26 -7.71
C ILE A 251 -27.74 8.23 -8.88
N ASP A 252 -28.51 7.15 -9.02
CA ASP A 252 -29.55 6.98 -10.06
C ASP A 252 -30.79 7.86 -9.84
N GLN A 253 -30.97 8.42 -8.64
CA GLN A 253 -32.08 9.32 -8.32
C GLN A 253 -31.66 10.80 -8.38
N HIS A 254 -30.38 11.07 -8.60
CA HIS A 254 -29.81 12.42 -8.65
C HIS A 254 -29.14 12.66 -10.00
N GLN A 255 -29.93 13.08 -11.00
CA GLN A 255 -29.44 13.37 -12.36
C GLN A 255 -28.20 14.27 -12.37
N THR A 256 -28.13 15.27 -11.49
CA THR A 256 -26.98 16.17 -11.35
C THR A 256 -25.68 15.43 -11.00
N ASN A 257 -25.75 14.34 -10.21
CA ASN A 257 -24.57 13.56 -9.86
C ASN A 257 -24.10 12.70 -11.04
N VAL A 258 -25.03 12.13 -11.81
CA VAL A 258 -24.71 11.40 -13.06
C VAL A 258 -24.07 12.34 -14.08
N GLU A 259 -24.63 13.53 -14.25
CA GLU A 259 -24.09 14.56 -15.14
C GLU A 259 -22.70 15.05 -14.70
N ALA A 260 -22.48 15.22 -13.39
CA ALA A 260 -21.17 15.56 -12.85
C ALA A 260 -20.11 14.50 -13.16
N VAL A 261 -20.46 13.21 -13.05
CA VAL A 261 -19.57 12.09 -13.45
C VAL A 261 -19.27 12.16 -14.96
N LEU A 262 -20.27 12.44 -15.80
CA LEU A 262 -20.08 12.54 -17.24
C LEU A 262 -19.21 13.74 -17.65
N GLU A 263 -19.38 14.91 -17.02
CA GLU A 263 -18.52 16.08 -17.29
C GLU A 263 -17.06 15.80 -16.86
N ASN A 264 -16.83 15.18 -15.69
CA ASN A 264 -15.47 14.77 -15.29
C ASN A 264 -14.83 13.82 -16.31
N LEU A 265 -15.54 12.78 -16.73
CA LEU A 265 -15.07 11.85 -17.76
C LEU A 265 -14.78 12.53 -19.10
N LYS A 266 -15.57 13.56 -19.46
CA LYS A 266 -15.41 14.33 -20.68
C LYS A 266 -14.21 15.28 -20.63
N GLU A 267 -13.95 15.92 -19.49
CA GLU A 267 -12.74 16.69 -19.24
C GLU A 267 -11.49 15.81 -19.37
N ALA A 268 -11.58 14.58 -18.88
CA ALA A 268 -10.52 13.57 -18.96
C ALA A 268 -10.55 12.68 -20.22
N ARG A 269 -11.22 13.08 -21.31
CA ARG A 269 -11.32 12.27 -22.55
C ARG A 269 -9.98 11.80 -23.12
N ASN A 270 -8.91 12.54 -22.81
CA ASN A 270 -7.54 12.26 -23.26
C ASN A 270 -6.78 11.29 -22.35
N ALA A 271 -7.33 10.92 -21.18
CA ALA A 271 -6.74 9.92 -20.31
C ALA A 271 -6.53 8.59 -21.06
N LYS A 272 -5.51 7.84 -20.66
CA LYS A 272 -5.25 6.47 -21.16
C LYS A 272 -6.37 5.53 -20.69
N MET A 273 -6.85 5.73 -19.47
CA MET A 273 -7.98 5.02 -18.88
C MET A 273 -8.64 5.83 -17.77
N SER A 274 -9.90 5.52 -17.51
CA SER A 274 -10.69 6.08 -16.42
C SER A 274 -11.12 4.97 -15.44
N VAL A 275 -11.16 5.30 -14.15
CA VAL A 275 -11.60 4.42 -13.07
C VAL A 275 -12.73 5.11 -12.31
N LEU A 276 -13.87 4.43 -12.15
CA LEU A 276 -14.94 4.91 -11.30
C LEU A 276 -14.80 4.29 -9.92
N VAL A 277 -14.93 5.11 -8.88
CA VAL A 277 -14.81 4.69 -7.49
C VAL A 277 -16.03 5.16 -6.73
N GLY A 278 -16.72 4.27 -6.02
CA GLY A 278 -17.86 4.61 -5.19
C GLY A 278 -17.96 3.74 -3.93
N ARG A 279 -18.82 4.14 -2.98
CA ARG A 279 -19.13 3.30 -1.81
C ARG A 279 -20.01 2.11 -2.20
N SER A 280 -21.12 2.39 -2.87
CA SER A 280 -22.18 1.42 -3.17
C SER A 280 -21.75 0.40 -4.23
N ASP A 281 -21.98 -0.88 -3.93
CA ASP A 281 -21.79 -2.02 -4.84
C ASP A 281 -23.04 -2.34 -5.66
N GLY A 282 -24.09 -1.50 -5.58
CA GLY A 282 -25.36 -1.67 -6.30
C GLY A 282 -25.31 -1.33 -7.79
N LEU A 283 -24.16 -0.86 -8.30
CA LEU A 283 -23.94 -0.46 -9.71
C LEU A 283 -24.98 0.55 -10.24
N ARG A 284 -25.49 1.42 -9.37
CA ARG A 284 -26.59 2.36 -9.67
C ARG A 284 -26.23 3.40 -10.74
N ILE A 285 -24.95 3.70 -10.93
CA ILE A 285 -24.51 4.56 -12.03
C ILE A 285 -24.99 4.06 -13.40
N LEU A 286 -25.11 2.74 -13.60
CA LEU A 286 -25.63 2.18 -14.85
C LEU A 286 -27.09 2.55 -15.07
N ASP A 287 -27.89 2.52 -14.00
CA ASP A 287 -29.30 2.87 -14.04
C ASP A 287 -29.48 4.38 -14.21
N GLY A 288 -28.66 5.18 -13.53
CA GLY A 288 -28.62 6.63 -13.71
C GLY A 288 -28.29 7.05 -15.15
N LEU A 289 -27.31 6.40 -15.79
CA LEU A 289 -27.01 6.63 -17.22
C LEU A 289 -28.20 6.30 -18.12
N ARG A 290 -28.85 5.16 -17.90
CA ARG A 290 -30.05 4.77 -18.67
C ARG A 290 -31.19 5.76 -18.47
N ALA A 291 -31.39 6.24 -17.26
CA ALA A 291 -32.45 7.20 -16.91
C ALA A 291 -32.31 8.52 -17.67
N ILE A 292 -31.08 8.95 -17.99
CA ILE A 292 -30.80 10.14 -18.81
C ILE A 292 -30.63 9.82 -20.31
N GLY A 293 -31.03 8.63 -20.74
CA GLY A 293 -30.99 8.21 -22.15
C GLY A 293 -29.57 7.97 -22.68
N ARG A 294 -28.66 7.48 -21.83
CA ARG A 294 -27.30 7.08 -22.21
C ARG A 294 -27.13 5.58 -22.04
N ASP A 295 -26.53 4.92 -23.03
CA ASP A 295 -26.14 3.52 -22.90
C ASP A 295 -24.82 3.40 -22.12
N PRO A 296 -24.76 2.67 -21.00
CA PRO A 296 -23.54 2.54 -20.21
C PRO A 296 -22.35 1.96 -20.99
N VAL A 297 -22.59 1.02 -21.91
CA VAL A 297 -21.51 0.39 -22.71
C VAL A 297 -20.87 1.42 -23.62
N GLU A 298 -21.67 2.20 -24.35
CA GLU A 298 -21.18 3.31 -25.17
C GLU A 298 -20.42 4.36 -24.35
N VAL A 299 -20.96 4.78 -23.20
CA VAL A 299 -20.32 5.77 -22.32
C VAL A 299 -18.96 5.26 -21.82
N PHE A 300 -18.90 4.02 -21.34
CA PHE A 300 -17.66 3.45 -20.81
C PHE A 300 -16.61 3.23 -21.90
N ALA A 301 -17.03 2.83 -23.11
CA ALA A 301 -16.13 2.75 -24.26
C ALA A 301 -15.61 4.14 -24.66
N GLN A 302 -16.50 5.13 -24.78
CA GLN A 302 -16.19 6.50 -25.18
C GLN A 302 -15.17 7.16 -24.25
N TYR A 303 -15.36 7.02 -22.93
CA TYR A 303 -14.51 7.67 -21.93
C TYR A 303 -13.46 6.74 -21.33
N LYS A 304 -13.22 5.59 -21.98
CA LYS A 304 -12.22 4.59 -21.60
C LYS A 304 -12.31 4.20 -20.12
N VAL A 305 -13.52 4.06 -19.60
CA VAL A 305 -13.71 3.44 -18.27
C VAL A 305 -13.24 1.99 -18.38
N ARG A 306 -12.28 1.61 -17.53
CA ARG A 306 -11.69 0.26 -17.52
C ARG A 306 -11.92 -0.47 -16.22
N MET A 307 -12.25 0.25 -15.15
CA MET A 307 -12.46 -0.32 -13.84
C MET A 307 -13.52 0.43 -13.05
N MET A 308 -14.28 -0.32 -12.25
CA MET A 308 -15.16 0.17 -11.20
C MET A 308 -14.74 -0.45 -9.86
N ILE A 309 -14.52 0.39 -8.85
CA ILE A 309 -14.09 -0.01 -7.52
C ILE A 309 -15.16 0.39 -6.52
N CYS A 310 -15.64 -0.60 -5.75
CA CYS A 310 -16.67 -0.41 -4.74
C CYS A 310 -16.29 -1.00 -3.39
N GLY A 311 -16.90 -0.46 -2.34
CA GLY A 311 -16.84 -0.97 -0.99
C GLY A 311 -17.86 -2.07 -0.72
N GLY A 312 -17.57 -2.98 0.21
CA GLY A 312 -18.53 -4.00 0.64
C GLY A 312 -18.20 -4.60 2.00
N SER A 313 -19.18 -5.28 2.61
CA SER A 313 -18.94 -6.02 3.84
C SER A 313 -18.06 -7.26 3.63
N THR A 314 -18.18 -7.86 2.44
CA THR A 314 -17.50 -9.10 2.06
C THR A 314 -16.91 -8.99 0.66
N ASP A 315 -15.95 -9.87 0.36
CA ASP A 315 -15.50 -10.09 -1.01
C ASP A 315 -16.67 -10.56 -1.89
N TRP A 316 -16.62 -10.29 -3.19
CA TRP A 316 -17.72 -10.63 -4.09
C TRP A 316 -17.62 -12.04 -4.68
N ASP A 317 -18.78 -12.67 -4.81
CA ASP A 317 -18.98 -13.99 -5.39
C ASP A 317 -19.60 -13.94 -6.81
N PHE A 318 -19.79 -12.74 -7.37
CA PHE A 318 -20.37 -12.48 -8.69
C PHE A 318 -21.84 -12.88 -8.89
N LEU A 319 -22.57 -13.25 -7.82
CA LEU A 319 -23.96 -13.67 -7.94
C LEU A 319 -24.94 -12.49 -7.83
N GLU A 320 -24.63 -11.54 -6.96
CA GLU A 320 -25.42 -10.32 -6.80
C GLU A 320 -25.26 -9.42 -8.04
N ASN A 321 -26.35 -8.80 -8.52
CA ASN A 321 -26.33 -7.91 -9.70
C ASN A 321 -25.77 -8.55 -10.99
N ALA A 322 -25.96 -9.86 -11.19
CA ALA A 322 -25.45 -10.59 -12.36
C ALA A 322 -25.85 -9.97 -13.72
N ASP A 323 -27.07 -9.42 -13.82
CA ASP A 323 -27.56 -8.71 -15.00
C ASP A 323 -26.76 -7.43 -15.29
N LYS A 324 -26.47 -6.64 -14.25
CA LYS A 324 -25.64 -5.43 -14.36
C LYS A 324 -24.18 -5.79 -14.65
N LEU A 325 -23.70 -6.89 -14.08
CA LEU A 325 -22.38 -7.43 -14.34
C LEU A 325 -22.15 -7.81 -15.79
N GLU A 326 -23.15 -8.39 -16.46
CA GLU A 326 -23.06 -8.67 -17.89
C GLU A 326 -22.91 -7.36 -18.71
N THR A 327 -23.53 -6.26 -18.25
CA THR A 327 -23.31 -4.93 -18.87
C THR A 327 -21.85 -4.46 -18.67
N ILE A 328 -21.32 -4.59 -17.45
CA ILE A 328 -19.92 -4.25 -17.12
C ILE A 328 -18.94 -5.05 -17.98
N LYS A 329 -19.16 -6.36 -18.08
CA LYS A 329 -18.36 -7.29 -18.87
C LYS A 329 -18.45 -6.98 -20.37
N ALA A 330 -19.65 -6.67 -20.88
CA ALA A 330 -19.84 -6.26 -22.27
C ALA A 330 -19.09 -4.96 -22.60
N ALA A 331 -18.96 -4.05 -21.62
CA ALA A 331 -18.17 -2.83 -21.75
C ALA A 331 -16.64 -3.06 -21.61
N GLY A 332 -16.20 -4.29 -21.32
CA GLY A 332 -14.78 -4.58 -21.04
C GLY A 332 -14.28 -3.90 -19.77
N VAL A 333 -15.17 -3.62 -18.82
CA VAL A 333 -14.85 -2.99 -17.53
C VAL A 333 -14.62 -4.07 -16.48
N GLN A 334 -13.54 -3.95 -15.72
CA GLN A 334 -13.34 -4.78 -14.53
C GLN A 334 -14.14 -4.20 -13.36
N TYR A 335 -14.84 -5.04 -12.61
CA TYR A 335 -15.47 -4.62 -11.36
C TYR A 335 -14.77 -5.26 -10.18
N VAL A 336 -14.53 -4.47 -9.12
CA VAL A 336 -13.90 -4.93 -7.89
C VAL A 336 -14.68 -4.46 -6.68
N ARG A 337 -15.08 -5.41 -5.82
CA ARG A 337 -15.57 -5.12 -4.47
C ARG A 337 -14.50 -5.49 -3.45
N THR A 338 -14.16 -4.55 -2.58
CA THR A 338 -13.19 -4.78 -1.49
C THR A 338 -13.92 -5.03 -0.19
N GLY A 339 -13.56 -6.13 0.49
CA GLY A 339 -14.09 -6.46 1.81
C GLY A 339 -13.63 -5.48 2.90
N GLN A 340 -14.23 -5.59 4.09
CA GLN A 340 -14.02 -4.69 5.21
C GLN A 340 -12.56 -4.50 5.63
N SER A 341 -12.14 -3.25 5.71
CA SER A 341 -10.85 -2.78 6.23
C SER A 341 -10.90 -2.57 7.74
N SER A 342 -11.51 -3.51 8.47
CA SER A 342 -11.48 -3.57 9.92
C SER A 342 -11.71 -4.97 10.46
N THR A 343 -11.60 -5.11 11.78
CA THR A 343 -11.92 -6.35 12.49
C THR A 343 -13.42 -6.52 12.74
N SER A 344 -14.28 -5.78 12.03
CA SER A 344 -15.73 -5.91 12.22
C SER A 344 -16.19 -7.31 11.77
N MET A 345 -17.12 -7.87 12.52
CA MET A 345 -17.84 -9.11 12.16
C MET A 345 -19.25 -8.83 11.61
N LYS A 346 -19.61 -7.56 11.44
CA LYS A 346 -20.91 -7.13 10.92
C LYS A 346 -21.07 -7.53 9.46
N ASN A 347 -22.28 -7.93 9.08
CA ASN A 347 -22.67 -8.23 7.69
C ASN A 347 -21.78 -9.28 6.99
N GLY A 348 -21.33 -10.30 7.74
CA GLY A 348 -20.47 -11.37 7.21
C GLY A 348 -18.97 -11.07 7.26
N GLY A 349 -18.57 -9.98 7.91
CA GLY A 349 -17.16 -9.71 8.23
C GLY A 349 -16.52 -10.84 9.01
N SER A 350 -15.23 -11.07 8.81
CA SER A 350 -14.53 -12.23 9.38
C SER A 350 -13.70 -11.93 10.64
N GLY A 351 -13.79 -10.71 11.19
CA GLY A 351 -12.92 -10.29 12.29
C GLY A 351 -11.47 -9.97 11.88
N VAL A 352 -11.18 -9.92 10.58
CA VAL A 352 -9.85 -9.64 10.02
C VAL A 352 -9.99 -8.54 8.99
N SER A 353 -9.27 -7.44 9.21
CA SER A 353 -9.19 -6.32 8.28
C SER A 353 -8.62 -6.77 6.94
N ARG A 354 -9.17 -6.25 5.86
CA ARG A 354 -8.74 -6.52 4.50
C ARG A 354 -8.45 -5.24 3.73
N TYR A 355 -7.65 -5.37 2.69
CA TYR A 355 -7.40 -4.33 1.71
C TYR A 355 -7.23 -4.94 0.32
N ARG A 356 -7.30 -4.11 -0.72
CA ARG A 356 -7.03 -4.54 -2.09
C ARG A 356 -5.81 -3.80 -2.63
N VAL A 357 -4.94 -4.52 -3.32
CA VAL A 357 -3.79 -3.96 -4.03
C VAL A 357 -4.10 -3.99 -5.52
N PHE A 358 -3.85 -2.87 -6.19
CA PHE A 358 -3.96 -2.75 -7.63
C PHE A 358 -2.59 -2.46 -8.21
N GLU A 359 -2.15 -3.31 -9.14
CA GLU A 359 -0.94 -3.14 -9.93
C GLU A 359 -1.34 -2.63 -11.31
N VAL A 360 -1.00 -1.37 -11.59
CA VAL A 360 -1.24 -0.73 -12.89
C VAL A 360 0.02 -0.87 -13.73
N ASN A 361 -0.15 -1.29 -14.99
CA ASN A 361 0.92 -1.35 -15.98
C ASN A 361 0.41 -0.78 -17.31
N GLY A 362 0.58 0.53 -17.50
CA GLY A 362 0.04 1.26 -18.64
C GLY A 362 -1.49 1.35 -18.59
N GLN A 363 -2.17 0.53 -19.39
CA GLN A 363 -3.65 0.45 -19.43
C GLN A 363 -4.19 -0.83 -18.78
N GLU A 364 -3.30 -1.73 -18.37
CA GLU A 364 -3.67 -2.96 -17.68
C GLU A 364 -3.71 -2.70 -16.19
N ILE A 365 -4.75 -3.21 -15.53
CA ILE A 365 -4.85 -3.21 -14.07
C ILE A 365 -5.04 -4.66 -13.63
N ASP A 366 -4.16 -5.12 -12.73
CA ASP A 366 -4.30 -6.38 -12.02
C ASP A 366 -4.63 -6.10 -10.55
N CYS A 367 -5.55 -6.88 -9.98
CA CYS A 367 -5.99 -6.77 -8.60
C CYS A 367 -6.36 -8.11 -7.98
N ALA A 368 -5.98 -9.24 -8.60
CA ALA A 368 -6.39 -10.56 -8.14
C ALA A 368 -5.45 -11.09 -7.05
N TYR A 369 -5.96 -11.25 -5.82
CA TYR A 369 -5.30 -12.03 -4.79
C TYR A 369 -5.66 -13.51 -4.95
N ARG A 370 -4.67 -14.38 -5.13
CA ARG A 370 -4.91 -15.82 -5.31
C ARG A 370 -5.15 -16.49 -3.95
N PRO A 371 -6.36 -17.04 -3.68
CA PRO A 371 -6.58 -17.80 -2.47
C PRO A 371 -5.78 -19.10 -2.50
N LEU A 372 -5.62 -19.67 -1.32
CA LEU A 372 -4.93 -20.93 -1.14
C LEU A 372 -5.71 -22.12 -1.72
N SER A 373 -7.04 -22.04 -1.64
CA SER A 373 -7.96 -23.03 -2.22
C SER A 373 -8.58 -22.40 -3.48
N PRO A 374 -8.45 -23.05 -4.65
CA PRO A 374 -9.05 -22.59 -5.90
C PRO A 374 -10.57 -22.85 -5.96
N ASP A 375 -11.19 -23.35 -4.90
CA ASP A 375 -12.56 -23.90 -4.94
C ASP A 375 -13.66 -22.81 -5.07
N ARG A 376 -13.28 -21.53 -5.15
CA ARG A 376 -14.21 -20.43 -5.42
C ARG A 376 -13.58 -19.40 -6.35
N GLU A 377 -14.29 -19.04 -7.41
CA GLU A 377 -14.00 -17.89 -8.28
C GLU A 377 -14.27 -16.55 -7.57
N ALA A 378 -14.02 -16.43 -6.27
CA ALA A 378 -14.29 -15.20 -5.54
C ALA A 378 -13.12 -14.23 -5.65
N GLN A 379 -13.44 -12.93 -5.72
CA GLN A 379 -12.44 -11.87 -5.71
C GLN A 379 -11.95 -11.62 -4.28
N HIS A 380 -10.92 -12.33 -3.84
CA HIS A 380 -10.45 -12.18 -2.48
C HIS A 380 -9.67 -10.87 -2.24
N SER A 381 -9.96 -10.20 -1.13
CA SER A 381 -9.13 -9.11 -0.62
C SER A 381 -8.04 -9.66 0.28
N ILE A 382 -6.92 -8.95 0.39
CA ILE A 382 -5.75 -9.37 1.16
C ILE A 382 -6.05 -9.20 2.66
N PRO A 383 -5.96 -10.25 3.48
CA PRO A 383 -6.09 -10.12 4.92
C PRO A 383 -4.84 -9.45 5.51
N ALA A 384 -5.05 -8.40 6.31
CA ALA A 384 -3.99 -7.72 7.03
C ALA A 384 -3.34 -8.61 8.09
N GLY A 385 -2.10 -8.29 8.44
CA GLY A 385 -1.24 -9.07 9.32
C GLY A 385 -0.47 -10.20 8.63
N ARG A 386 -0.37 -10.21 7.30
CA ARG A 386 0.33 -11.22 6.50
C ARG A 386 1.61 -10.72 5.83
N LEU A 387 1.84 -9.42 5.77
CA LEU A 387 3.05 -8.79 5.25
C LEU A 387 3.62 -7.85 6.31
N ARG A 388 4.77 -8.18 6.90
CA ARG A 388 5.27 -7.51 8.11
C ARG A 388 6.74 -7.13 7.99
N VAL A 389 7.11 -6.06 8.66
CA VAL A 389 8.52 -5.72 8.97
C VAL A 389 8.79 -6.10 10.42
N PHE A 390 9.94 -6.73 10.66
CA PHE A 390 10.48 -6.97 12.00
C PHE A 390 11.83 -6.27 12.11
N ASP A 391 11.92 -5.27 12.97
CA ASP A 391 13.20 -4.64 13.31
C ASP A 391 14.00 -5.59 14.23
N HIS A 392 15.29 -5.77 13.94
CA HIS A 392 16.19 -6.50 14.85
C HIS A 392 16.80 -5.56 15.91
N GLY A 393 16.77 -4.25 15.67
CA GLY A 393 17.14 -3.19 16.60
C GLY A 393 15.92 -2.39 17.10
N ARG A 394 16.18 -1.15 17.52
CA ARG A 394 15.14 -0.21 17.95
C ARG A 394 14.58 0.63 16.82
N ASN A 395 15.29 0.72 15.68
CA ASN A 395 14.94 1.55 14.54
C ASN A 395 14.61 3.02 14.93
N ASP A 396 15.36 3.57 15.89
CA ASP A 396 15.19 4.91 16.47
C ASP A 396 16.33 5.87 16.10
N GLY A 397 17.28 5.44 15.25
CA GLY A 397 18.43 6.25 14.87
C GLY A 397 19.59 6.25 15.87
N SER A 398 19.51 5.47 16.96
CA SER A 398 20.59 5.42 17.96
C SER A 398 21.81 4.59 17.53
N ALA A 399 21.64 3.64 16.61
CA ALA A 399 22.68 2.74 16.12
C ALA A 399 23.15 3.14 14.71
N ALA A 400 24.44 2.97 14.41
CA ALA A 400 25.00 3.24 13.08
C ALA A 400 24.57 2.20 12.01
N THR A 401 23.99 1.08 12.46
CA THR A 401 23.49 -0.01 11.62
C THR A 401 22.10 -0.41 12.10
N GLU A 402 21.19 -0.66 11.17
CA GLU A 402 19.87 -1.24 11.43
C GLU A 402 19.64 -2.42 10.49
N HIS A 403 19.01 -3.48 11.01
CA HIS A 403 18.64 -4.67 10.25
C HIS A 403 17.13 -4.86 10.37
N VAL A 404 16.47 -5.15 9.25
CA VAL A 404 15.04 -5.44 9.25
C VAL A 404 14.75 -6.70 8.44
N SER A 405 13.81 -7.52 8.92
CA SER A 405 13.27 -8.67 8.20
C SER A 405 11.89 -8.33 7.65
N VAL A 406 11.72 -8.39 6.34
CA VAL A 406 10.41 -8.29 5.70
C VAL A 406 9.87 -9.69 5.45
N VAL A 407 8.74 -10.02 6.07
CA VAL A 407 8.11 -11.34 5.98
C VAL A 407 6.79 -11.23 5.25
N ASN A 408 6.69 -11.94 4.13
CA ASN A 408 5.47 -12.09 3.36
C ASN A 408 4.92 -13.50 3.56
N THR A 409 3.70 -13.63 4.07
CA THR A 409 2.99 -14.92 4.22
C THR A 409 1.85 -15.08 3.21
N LEU A 410 1.73 -14.14 2.27
CA LEU A 410 0.73 -14.13 1.21
C LEU A 410 1.16 -14.99 0.02
N ASN A 411 0.18 -15.44 -0.76
CA ASN A 411 0.38 -16.25 -1.98
C ASN A 411 0.73 -15.40 -3.21
N GLN A 412 1.36 -14.26 -2.98
CA GLN A 412 1.66 -13.25 -3.99
C GLN A 412 2.98 -12.59 -3.60
N SER A 413 3.87 -12.43 -4.57
CA SER A 413 5.06 -11.59 -4.42
C SER A 413 4.70 -10.12 -4.50
N PHE A 414 5.45 -9.28 -3.81
CA PHE A 414 5.37 -7.84 -3.96
C PHE A 414 6.76 -7.30 -4.31
N GLY A 415 6.86 -6.65 -5.47
CA GLY A 415 8.05 -5.91 -5.84
C GLY A 415 8.08 -4.53 -5.20
N ASP A 416 9.27 -3.96 -5.08
CA ASP A 416 9.52 -2.59 -4.64
C ASP A 416 8.85 -2.20 -3.30
N CYS A 417 8.77 -3.16 -2.35
CA CYS A 417 8.27 -2.89 -1.00
C CYS A 417 9.22 -1.94 -0.27
N ARG A 418 8.71 -0.86 0.32
CA ARG A 418 9.52 0.16 0.99
C ARG A 418 9.73 -0.17 2.46
N VAL A 419 10.98 -0.21 2.87
CA VAL A 419 11.39 -0.25 4.29
C VAL A 419 11.94 1.11 4.70
N VAL A 420 11.67 1.50 5.94
CA VAL A 420 12.17 2.72 6.56
C VAL A 420 13.08 2.33 7.71
N MET A 421 14.36 2.69 7.62
CA MET A 421 15.37 2.42 8.65
C MET A 421 15.94 3.75 9.16
N ARG A 422 16.06 3.91 10.47
CA ARG A 422 16.68 5.07 11.11
C ARG A 422 18.03 4.67 11.66
N ILE A 423 19.09 5.28 11.14
CA ILE A 423 20.46 5.00 11.55
C ILE A 423 21.17 6.28 12.01
N LYS A 424 22.09 6.14 12.94
CA LYS A 424 22.93 7.22 13.45
C LYS A 424 23.84 7.73 12.33
N GLY A 425 23.86 9.04 12.15
CA GLY A 425 24.73 9.70 11.18
C GLY A 425 24.22 11.08 10.81
N ASP A 426 25.07 11.82 10.11
CA ASP A 426 24.81 13.16 9.59
C ASP A 426 25.28 13.32 8.13
N ASP A 427 25.90 12.30 7.53
CA ASP A 427 26.26 12.30 6.11
C ASP A 427 25.43 11.27 5.32
N PRO A 428 24.41 11.72 4.56
CA PRO A 428 23.66 10.86 3.65
C PRO A 428 24.52 10.08 2.65
N GLN A 429 25.70 10.59 2.26
CA GLN A 429 26.58 9.93 1.30
C GLN A 429 27.34 8.74 1.90
N ALA A 430 27.45 8.68 3.23
CA ALA A 430 28.07 7.57 3.95
C ALA A 430 27.15 6.35 4.05
N VAL A 431 25.85 6.50 3.77
CA VAL A 431 24.88 5.40 3.89
C VAL A 431 25.13 4.33 2.84
N LYS A 432 25.21 3.09 3.32
CA LYS A 432 25.23 1.87 2.51
C LYS A 432 24.05 1.01 2.86
N VAL A 433 23.51 0.32 1.87
CA VAL A 433 22.42 -0.64 2.06
C VAL A 433 22.80 -2.01 1.51
N ALA A 434 22.23 -3.05 2.09
CA ALA A 434 22.50 -4.42 1.73
C ALA A 434 21.21 -5.21 1.52
N ASN A 435 21.16 -5.97 0.42
CA ASN A 435 20.00 -6.77 -0.02
C ASN A 435 18.72 -5.98 -0.32
N CYS A 436 18.85 -4.68 -0.60
CA CYS A 436 17.78 -3.80 -1.04
C CYS A 436 18.36 -2.72 -1.96
N ARG A 437 17.49 -1.92 -2.57
CA ARG A 437 17.85 -0.76 -3.38
C ARG A 437 17.60 0.50 -2.58
N LEU A 438 18.63 1.32 -2.40
CA LEU A 438 18.49 2.64 -1.77
C LEU A 438 17.65 3.54 -2.68
N GLU A 439 16.55 4.09 -2.16
CA GLU A 439 15.78 5.12 -2.86
C GLU A 439 16.26 6.50 -2.45
N GLU A 440 16.32 6.77 -1.15
CA GLU A 440 16.58 8.09 -0.62
C GLU A 440 17.11 8.04 0.82
N VAL A 441 17.85 9.08 1.19
CA VAL A 441 18.27 9.32 2.58
C VAL A 441 17.86 10.73 2.97
N LEU A 442 17.02 10.82 4.01
CA LEU A 442 16.55 12.08 4.59
C LEU A 442 17.30 12.36 5.90
N ARG A 443 17.39 13.64 6.26
CA ARG A 443 18.09 14.08 7.48
C ARG A 443 17.11 14.27 8.64
N GLY A 444 17.06 13.34 9.58
CA GLY A 444 16.31 13.49 10.82
C GLY A 444 17.09 14.25 11.92
N PRO A 445 16.45 14.62 13.04
CA PRO A 445 17.15 15.16 14.21
C PRO A 445 18.10 14.10 14.81
N GLY A 446 19.41 14.25 14.58
CA GLY A 446 20.44 13.37 15.13
C GLY A 446 20.56 11.98 14.48
N HIS A 447 19.84 11.74 13.38
CA HIS A 447 19.87 10.49 12.64
C HIS A 447 19.57 10.70 11.16
N LEU A 448 19.81 9.66 10.36
CA LEU A 448 19.42 9.57 8.95
C LEU A 448 18.21 8.65 8.83
N VAL A 449 17.22 9.04 8.03
CA VAL A 449 16.08 8.19 7.65
C VAL A 449 16.37 7.61 6.28
N VAL A 450 16.59 6.31 6.21
CA VAL A 450 16.94 5.57 5.01
C VAL A 450 15.68 4.94 4.44
N LEU A 451 15.30 5.36 3.24
CA LEU A 451 14.23 4.76 2.45
C LEU A 451 14.85 3.80 1.45
N ALA A 452 14.53 2.52 1.58
CA ALA A 452 15.02 1.49 0.67
C ALA A 452 13.88 0.60 0.21
N THR A 453 13.99 0.06 -0.99
CA THR A 453 13.02 -0.89 -1.56
C THR A 453 13.59 -2.28 -1.71
N VAL A 454 12.75 -3.28 -1.48
CA VAL A 454 13.10 -4.70 -1.59
C VAL A 454 11.96 -5.48 -2.25
N ASP A 455 12.32 -6.44 -3.10
CA ASP A 455 11.36 -7.39 -3.65
C ASP A 455 11.13 -8.52 -2.64
N VAL A 456 9.87 -8.75 -2.29
CA VAL A 456 9.47 -9.73 -1.28
C VAL A 456 8.68 -10.86 -1.96
N PRO A 457 9.28 -12.04 -2.14
CA PRO A 457 8.60 -13.16 -2.78
C PRO A 457 7.39 -13.62 -1.96
N GLU A 458 6.49 -14.36 -2.59
CA GLU A 458 5.37 -15.01 -1.89
C GLU A 458 5.88 -15.97 -0.82
N ARG A 459 5.25 -15.95 0.38
CA ARG A 459 5.58 -16.85 1.50
C ARG A 459 7.08 -16.93 1.84
N ALA A 460 7.76 -15.80 1.71
CA ALA A 460 9.18 -15.65 1.89
C ALA A 460 9.50 -14.63 2.99
N SER A 461 10.77 -14.61 3.39
CA SER A 461 11.32 -13.57 4.23
C SER A 461 12.60 -13.03 3.61
N VAL A 462 12.78 -11.72 3.61
CA VAL A 462 13.98 -11.07 3.11
C VAL A 462 14.55 -10.20 4.21
N GLN A 463 15.83 -10.36 4.53
CA GLN A 463 16.51 -9.48 5.47
C GLN A 463 17.28 -8.42 4.71
N VAL A 464 17.22 -7.19 5.19
CA VAL A 464 17.90 -6.04 4.60
C VAL A 464 18.56 -5.24 5.71
N ALA A 465 19.57 -4.47 5.38
CA ALA A 465 20.28 -3.65 6.34
C ALA A 465 20.69 -2.31 5.74
N ALA A 466 20.81 -1.30 6.60
CA ALA A 466 21.45 -0.03 6.29
C ALA A 466 22.53 0.27 7.34
N THR A 467 23.65 0.85 6.90
CA THR A 467 24.76 1.18 7.79
C THR A 467 25.51 2.42 7.33
N THR A 468 26.09 3.15 8.29
CA THR A 468 27.14 4.16 8.08
C THR A 468 28.53 3.66 8.52
N ASP A 469 28.65 2.43 9.03
CA ASP A 469 29.90 1.84 9.51
C ASP A 469 30.59 0.99 8.42
N PRO A 470 31.76 1.40 7.91
CA PRO A 470 32.50 0.67 6.88
C PRO A 470 32.92 -0.75 7.28
N GLN A 471 33.09 -1.04 8.58
CA GLN A 471 33.42 -2.39 9.06
C GLN A 471 32.22 -3.34 8.94
N VAL A 472 31.02 -2.82 9.23
CA VAL A 472 29.76 -3.57 9.08
C VAL A 472 29.41 -3.75 7.61
N GLU A 473 29.70 -2.76 6.75
CA GLU A 473 29.52 -2.89 5.29
C GLU A 473 30.22 -4.15 4.75
N GLN A 474 31.46 -4.41 5.20
CA GLN A 474 32.22 -5.59 4.77
C GLN A 474 31.61 -6.91 5.27
N SER A 475 31.11 -6.94 6.51
CA SER A 475 30.45 -8.15 7.05
C SER A 475 29.10 -8.42 6.38
N LEU A 476 28.47 -7.38 5.82
CA LEU A 476 27.25 -7.47 5.04
C LEU A 476 27.49 -7.83 3.57
N ALA A 477 28.72 -8.02 3.11
CA ALA A 477 28.99 -8.32 1.70
C ALA A 477 28.21 -9.57 1.21
N LYS A 478 27.73 -9.51 -0.04
CA LYS A 478 27.05 -10.65 -0.68
C LYS A 478 28.04 -11.79 -0.87
N LEU A 479 27.63 -13.02 -0.52
CA LEU A 479 28.41 -14.21 -0.89
C LEU A 479 28.67 -14.19 -2.40
N PRO A 480 29.91 -14.41 -2.86
CA PRO A 480 30.28 -14.26 -4.27
C PRO A 480 29.84 -15.49 -5.07
N VAL A 481 28.54 -15.79 -5.06
CA VAL A 481 27.94 -16.93 -5.75
C VAL A 481 26.83 -16.49 -6.70
N GLU A 482 26.76 -17.18 -7.83
CA GLU A 482 25.74 -17.00 -8.86
C GLU A 482 24.90 -18.27 -8.96
N PHE A 483 23.59 -18.09 -9.11
CA PHE A 483 22.61 -19.16 -9.25
C PHE A 483 22.00 -19.13 -10.65
N ALA A 484 21.93 -20.29 -11.30
CA ALA A 484 21.24 -20.42 -12.58
C ALA A 484 20.38 -21.69 -12.60
N PHE A 485 19.07 -21.52 -12.78
CA PHE A 485 18.13 -22.62 -12.96
C PHE A 485 18.13 -23.08 -14.42
N GLY A 486 18.33 -24.37 -14.67
CA GLY A 486 18.10 -24.98 -15.98
C GLY A 486 16.70 -25.59 -16.12
N GLY A 487 16.34 -25.96 -17.34
CA GLY A 487 15.03 -26.56 -17.65
C GLY A 487 13.94 -25.55 -18.03
N ASP A 488 12.71 -26.07 -18.20
CA ASP A 488 11.54 -25.27 -18.57
C ASP A 488 11.12 -24.36 -17.40
N ARG A 489 10.67 -23.14 -17.70
CA ARG A 489 10.08 -22.22 -16.73
C ARG A 489 8.63 -22.56 -16.41
N THR A 490 8.01 -23.46 -17.17
CA THR A 490 6.70 -24.02 -16.86
C THR A 490 6.84 -25.32 -16.08
N LEU A 491 6.55 -25.28 -14.79
CA LEU A 491 6.59 -26.44 -13.91
C LEU A 491 5.23 -27.15 -13.97
N LYS A 492 5.22 -28.37 -14.52
CA LYS A 492 4.01 -29.19 -14.67
C LYS A 492 3.94 -30.21 -13.55
N PHE A 493 2.99 -30.03 -12.63
CA PHE A 493 2.80 -30.93 -11.50
C PHE A 493 1.73 -31.97 -11.80
N ARG A 494 1.90 -33.18 -11.27
CA ARG A 494 0.89 -34.24 -11.24
C ARG A 494 0.40 -34.40 -9.80
N GLN A 495 -0.90 -34.61 -9.65
CA GLN A 495 -1.48 -34.89 -8.35
C GLN A 495 -1.26 -36.38 -8.01
N GLY A 496 -0.65 -36.62 -6.86
CA GLY A 496 -0.49 -37.96 -6.27
C GLY A 496 -1.24 -38.11 -4.96
N ARG A 497 -1.33 -39.34 -4.47
CA ARG A 497 -1.78 -39.67 -3.11
C ARG A 497 -0.76 -40.58 -2.45
N SER A 498 -0.35 -40.25 -1.24
CA SER A 498 0.51 -41.12 -0.44
C SER A 498 -0.31 -42.29 0.14
N PRO A 499 0.35 -43.33 0.70
CA PRO A 499 -0.34 -44.50 1.27
C PRO A 499 -1.32 -44.17 2.40
N ASP A 500 -1.12 -43.08 3.14
CA ASP A 500 -2.01 -42.55 4.18
C ASP A 500 -3.14 -41.65 3.62
N GLY A 501 -3.22 -41.49 2.29
CA GLY A 501 -4.26 -40.73 1.61
C GLY A 501 -4.01 -39.23 1.49
N MET A 502 -2.85 -38.72 1.93
CA MET A 502 -2.51 -37.31 1.76
C MET A 502 -2.29 -36.98 0.28
N VAL A 503 -2.90 -35.89 -0.18
CA VAL A 503 -2.69 -35.37 -1.54
C VAL A 503 -1.35 -34.64 -1.59
N TYR A 504 -0.56 -34.90 -2.63
CA TYR A 504 0.65 -34.16 -2.94
C TYR A 504 0.71 -33.85 -4.44
N TYR A 505 1.63 -32.97 -4.81
CA TYR A 505 1.87 -32.56 -6.17
C TYR A 505 3.35 -32.73 -6.47
N GLU A 506 3.67 -33.50 -7.51
CA GLU A 506 5.06 -33.75 -7.91
C GLU A 506 5.31 -33.28 -9.35
N GLN A 507 6.47 -32.66 -9.58
CA GLN A 507 6.94 -32.40 -10.93
C GLN A 507 7.73 -33.62 -11.45
N PRO A 508 7.45 -34.12 -12.67
CA PRO A 508 8.25 -35.17 -13.28
C PRO A 508 9.70 -34.69 -13.53
N GLY A 509 10.64 -35.32 -12.82
CA GLY A 509 12.07 -35.09 -12.97
C GLY A 509 12.61 -33.86 -12.23
N PRO A 510 13.92 -33.85 -11.96
CA PRO A 510 14.54 -32.77 -11.21
C PRO A 510 14.73 -31.49 -12.03
N ILE A 511 14.73 -30.35 -11.34
CA ILE A 511 15.17 -29.05 -11.89
C ILE A 511 16.66 -28.88 -11.55
N PRO A 512 17.56 -28.75 -12.54
CA PRO A 512 18.96 -28.49 -12.26
C PRO A 512 19.17 -27.04 -11.80
N LEU A 513 19.86 -26.87 -10.68
CA LEU A 513 20.35 -25.59 -10.15
C LEU A 513 21.87 -25.58 -10.23
N THR A 514 22.41 -24.68 -11.05
CA THR A 514 23.84 -24.43 -11.14
C THR A 514 24.23 -23.37 -10.11
N VAL A 515 25.29 -23.66 -9.35
CA VAL A 515 25.86 -22.76 -8.35
C VAL A 515 27.32 -22.52 -8.70
N LYS A 516 27.67 -21.27 -9.02
CA LYS A 516 29.02 -20.88 -9.42
C LYS A 516 29.65 -19.97 -8.37
N ASN A 517 30.83 -20.33 -7.89
CA ASN A 517 31.67 -19.45 -7.09
C ASN A 517 32.37 -18.45 -8.01
N LEU A 518 32.20 -17.15 -7.73
CA LEU A 518 32.79 -16.03 -8.48
C LEU A 518 34.07 -15.49 -7.83
N SER A 519 34.46 -16.01 -6.67
CA SER A 519 35.66 -15.58 -5.97
C SER A 519 36.90 -16.38 -6.37
N ASP A 520 38.06 -15.82 -6.04
CA ASP A 520 39.38 -16.44 -6.06
C ASP A 520 39.66 -17.29 -4.81
N GLN A 521 38.72 -17.37 -3.88
CA GLN A 521 38.81 -18.14 -2.64
C GLN A 521 37.80 -19.28 -2.61
N GLN A 522 38.06 -20.29 -1.78
CA GLN A 522 37.07 -21.34 -1.53
C GLN A 522 35.87 -20.75 -0.80
N THR A 523 34.66 -21.02 -1.30
CA THR A 523 33.41 -20.53 -0.70
C THR A 523 32.53 -21.70 -0.30
N THR A 524 32.04 -21.67 0.94
CA THR A 524 31.01 -22.61 1.42
C THR A 524 29.65 -21.95 1.27
N VAL A 525 28.65 -22.68 0.77
CA VAL A 525 27.28 -22.19 0.59
C VAL A 525 26.29 -23.22 1.13
N SER A 526 25.43 -22.81 2.06
CA SER A 526 24.33 -23.63 2.57
C SER A 526 23.02 -23.17 1.93
N LEU A 527 22.41 -24.03 1.12
CA LEU A 527 21.27 -23.72 0.27
C LEU A 527 19.97 -24.26 0.86
N GLN A 528 18.90 -23.50 0.69
CA GLN A 528 17.53 -23.98 0.79
C GLN A 528 16.73 -23.44 -0.40
N VAL A 529 16.00 -24.30 -1.11
CA VAL A 529 15.15 -23.87 -2.23
C VAL A 529 13.70 -23.97 -1.80
N ARG A 530 12.89 -22.95 -2.11
CA ARG A 530 11.45 -22.94 -1.84
C ARG A 530 10.64 -22.62 -3.09
N LEU A 531 9.41 -23.13 -3.15
CA LEU A 531 8.39 -22.79 -4.14
C LEU A 531 7.06 -22.60 -3.41
N GLY A 532 6.40 -21.45 -3.58
CA GLY A 532 5.15 -21.17 -2.85
C GLY A 532 5.30 -21.31 -1.33
N GLY A 533 6.47 -20.95 -0.79
CA GLY A 533 6.82 -21.05 0.63
C GLY A 533 7.18 -22.44 1.14
N GLU A 534 6.97 -23.50 0.36
CA GLU A 534 7.31 -24.86 0.75
C GLU A 534 8.77 -25.17 0.39
N ALA A 535 9.53 -25.75 1.32
CA ALA A 535 10.90 -26.16 1.09
C ALA A 535 10.95 -27.40 0.19
N LEU A 536 11.75 -27.31 -0.87
CA LEU A 536 11.92 -28.38 -1.84
C LEU A 536 13.06 -29.31 -1.42
N VAL A 537 12.98 -30.54 -1.93
CA VAL A 537 14.00 -31.56 -1.70
C VAL A 537 15.18 -31.35 -2.66
N LEU A 538 16.40 -31.48 -2.15
CA LEU A 538 17.65 -31.30 -2.88
C LEU A 538 18.46 -32.60 -2.90
N SER A 539 19.25 -32.80 -3.96
CA SER A 539 20.25 -33.86 -4.04
C SER A 539 21.44 -33.43 -4.91
N GLN A 540 22.68 -33.74 -4.51
CA GLN A 540 23.85 -33.46 -5.34
C GLN A 540 23.90 -34.34 -6.59
N THR A 541 24.12 -33.73 -7.75
CA THR A 541 24.30 -34.46 -9.00
C THR A 541 25.75 -34.98 -9.05
N GLY A 542 25.98 -36.26 -8.74
CA GLY A 542 27.29 -36.92 -8.99
C GLY A 542 27.90 -37.75 -7.87
N SER A 543 27.28 -37.91 -6.69
CA SER A 543 27.78 -38.83 -5.65
C SER A 543 27.37 -40.30 -5.87
N THR A 544 27.21 -40.72 -7.12
CA THR A 544 26.82 -42.10 -7.45
C THR A 544 28.07 -42.97 -7.59
N GLN A 545 28.46 -43.66 -6.51
CA GLN A 545 29.02 -44.99 -6.69
C GLN A 545 27.87 -45.87 -7.23
N PRO A 546 27.94 -46.37 -8.47
CA PRO A 546 26.86 -47.11 -9.09
C PRO A 546 26.79 -48.51 -8.46
N GLY A 547 25.85 -48.73 -7.53
CA GLY A 547 25.66 -50.05 -6.93
C GLY A 547 24.58 -50.19 -5.85
N ASP A 548 24.16 -49.11 -5.18
CA ASP A 548 23.32 -49.23 -3.99
C ASP A 548 22.04 -48.38 -4.07
N ALA A 549 20.97 -48.93 -4.64
CA ALA A 549 19.65 -48.28 -4.72
C ALA A 549 19.05 -48.01 -3.34
N SER A 550 19.52 -48.69 -2.29
CA SER A 550 19.12 -48.46 -0.90
C SER A 550 19.76 -47.20 -0.30
N ALA A 551 20.95 -46.81 -0.77
CA ALA A 551 21.63 -45.59 -0.35
C ALA A 551 21.06 -44.32 -1.02
N GLN A 552 20.43 -44.44 -2.19
CA GLN A 552 19.81 -43.31 -2.90
C GLN A 552 18.55 -42.77 -2.23
N ALA A 553 17.88 -43.56 -1.38
CA ALA A 553 16.74 -43.09 -0.60
C ALA A 553 17.15 -42.30 0.66
N ALA A 554 18.43 -42.32 1.05
CA ALA A 554 18.87 -41.95 2.41
C ALA A 554 19.35 -40.49 2.59
N ALA A 555 19.38 -39.65 1.56
CA ALA A 555 19.86 -38.27 1.72
C ALA A 555 19.02 -37.23 0.97
N LEU A 556 17.70 -37.41 0.91
CA LEU A 556 16.80 -36.32 0.52
C LEU A 556 16.73 -35.32 1.68
N THR A 557 17.41 -34.20 1.53
CA THR A 557 17.40 -33.10 2.50
C THR A 557 16.72 -31.88 1.91
N THR A 558 16.18 -31.01 2.75
CA THR A 558 15.65 -29.69 2.33
C THR A 558 16.73 -28.59 2.35
N THR A 559 17.95 -28.97 2.74
CA THR A 559 19.13 -28.12 2.80
C THR A 559 20.35 -28.85 2.26
N GLU A 560 21.19 -28.13 1.51
CA GLU A 560 22.39 -28.69 0.88
C GLU A 560 23.58 -27.77 1.13
N THR A 561 24.73 -28.31 1.54
CA THR A 561 25.94 -27.50 1.76
C THR A 561 27.02 -27.85 0.74
N LEU A 562 27.39 -26.87 -0.07
CA LEU A 562 28.40 -26.97 -1.10
C LEU A 562 29.69 -26.31 -0.62
N SER A 563 30.83 -26.95 -0.87
CA SER A 563 32.14 -26.30 -0.75
C SER A 563 32.73 -26.16 -2.14
N LEU A 564 32.80 -24.92 -2.63
CA LEU A 564 33.18 -24.59 -4.00
C LEU A 564 34.60 -24.04 -4.02
N ALA A 565 35.49 -24.70 -4.77
CA ALA A 565 36.81 -24.16 -5.07
C ALA A 565 36.69 -22.82 -5.84
N PRO A 566 37.77 -22.02 -5.92
CA PRO A 566 37.79 -20.78 -6.69
C PRO A 566 37.30 -20.99 -8.12
N ASN A 567 36.38 -20.13 -8.59
CA ASN A 567 35.77 -20.20 -9.93
C ASN A 567 35.05 -21.52 -10.28
N ALA A 568 34.82 -22.41 -9.30
CA ALA A 568 34.19 -23.69 -9.54
C ALA A 568 32.67 -23.58 -9.65
N THR A 569 32.10 -24.52 -10.39
CA THR A 569 30.66 -24.67 -10.58
C THR A 569 30.22 -26.02 -10.06
N ALA A 570 29.13 -26.06 -9.31
CA ALA A 570 28.44 -27.28 -8.89
C ALA A 570 27.01 -27.31 -9.42
N SER A 571 26.45 -28.51 -9.54
CA SER A 571 25.05 -28.74 -9.92
C SER A 571 24.32 -29.43 -8.78
N VAL A 572 23.18 -28.86 -8.39
CA VAL A 572 22.23 -29.44 -7.43
C VAL A 572 20.95 -29.77 -8.17
N SER A 573 20.40 -30.95 -7.95
CA SER A 573 19.09 -31.34 -8.48
C SER A 573 18.00 -31.01 -7.45
N ILE A 574 17.04 -30.18 -7.83
CA ILE A 574 15.85 -29.87 -7.04
C ILE A 574 14.74 -30.84 -7.44
N HIS A 575 14.07 -31.47 -6.48
CA HIS A 575 12.94 -32.38 -6.70
C HIS A 575 11.66 -31.73 -6.16
N PRO A 576 10.84 -31.09 -7.01
CA PRO A 576 9.67 -30.36 -6.55
C PRO A 576 8.55 -31.33 -6.16
N VAL A 577 8.32 -31.45 -4.85
CA VAL A 577 7.18 -32.14 -4.25
C VAL A 577 6.51 -31.18 -3.27
N LEU A 578 5.24 -30.88 -3.50
CA LEU A 578 4.46 -29.89 -2.77
C LEU A 578 3.23 -30.52 -2.13
N ARG A 579 2.84 -30.03 -0.95
CA ARG A 579 1.56 -30.37 -0.30
C ARG A 579 0.43 -29.53 -0.85
N ASN A 580 0.71 -28.25 -1.13
CA ASN A 580 -0.25 -27.33 -1.72
C ASN A 580 0.30 -26.76 -3.03
N LEU A 581 -0.54 -26.76 -4.06
CA LEU A 581 -0.22 -26.19 -5.35
C LEU A 581 -1.17 -25.04 -5.65
N THR A 582 -0.61 -23.86 -5.90
CA THR A 582 -1.37 -22.71 -6.44
C THR A 582 -0.93 -22.50 -7.89
N PRO A 583 -1.75 -22.88 -8.87
CA PRO A 583 -1.41 -22.68 -10.28
C PRO A 583 -1.20 -21.19 -10.64
N GLY A 584 -0.44 -20.98 -11.70
CA GLY A 584 -0.09 -19.68 -12.26
C GLY A 584 1.36 -19.26 -11.96
N GLN A 585 1.60 -17.96 -12.08
CA GLN A 585 2.92 -17.37 -11.83
C GLN A 585 3.32 -17.52 -10.36
N ALA A 586 4.56 -17.97 -10.12
CA ALA A 586 5.17 -18.21 -8.81
C ALA A 586 6.70 -17.96 -8.88
N TYR A 587 7.39 -18.08 -7.74
CA TYR A 587 8.85 -17.95 -7.68
C TYR A 587 9.54 -19.17 -7.06
N LEU A 588 10.63 -19.61 -7.69
CA LEU A 588 11.64 -20.45 -7.04
C LEU A 588 12.59 -19.53 -6.27
N ALA A 589 12.64 -19.68 -4.96
CA ALA A 589 13.45 -18.87 -4.06
C ALA A 589 14.61 -19.69 -3.48
N VAL A 590 15.85 -19.31 -3.78
CA VAL A 590 17.08 -19.94 -3.27
C VAL A 590 17.64 -19.07 -2.15
N TYR A 591 17.67 -19.61 -0.94
CA TYR A 591 18.22 -18.97 0.25
C TYR A 591 19.64 -19.46 0.50
N CYS A 592 20.55 -18.53 0.77
CA CYS A 592 21.88 -18.82 1.31
C CYS A 592 21.85 -18.72 2.84
N LEU A 593 21.69 -19.84 3.53
CA LEU A 593 21.49 -19.87 4.99
C LEU A 593 22.71 -19.38 5.79
N ASN A 594 23.89 -19.40 5.18
CA ASN A 594 25.13 -18.88 5.77
C ASN A 594 25.48 -17.45 5.29
N ASP A 595 24.65 -16.82 4.46
CA ASP A 595 24.73 -15.38 4.19
C ASP A 595 24.16 -14.63 5.42
N PRO A 596 24.83 -13.59 5.94
CA PRO A 596 24.36 -12.85 7.12
C PRO A 596 22.97 -12.24 7.00
N LEU A 597 22.52 -11.93 5.77
CA LEU A 597 21.17 -11.43 5.48
C LEU A 597 20.27 -12.51 4.87
N GLN A 598 20.72 -13.76 4.82
CA GLN A 598 20.02 -14.88 4.20
C GLN A 598 19.45 -14.53 2.82
N ARG A 599 20.27 -13.83 2.01
CA ARG A 599 19.82 -13.28 0.73
C ARG A 599 19.13 -14.33 -0.13
N VAL A 600 18.05 -13.91 -0.77
CA VAL A 600 17.24 -14.76 -1.65
C VAL A 600 17.55 -14.44 -3.11
N SER A 601 17.85 -15.48 -3.88
CA SER A 601 17.84 -15.41 -5.35
C SER A 601 16.52 -15.98 -5.85
N ILE A 602 15.83 -15.25 -6.73
CA ILE A 602 14.52 -15.67 -7.24
C ILE A 602 14.53 -15.92 -8.74
N GLU A 603 13.78 -16.93 -9.17
CA GLU A 603 13.48 -17.19 -10.57
C GLU A 603 11.97 -17.32 -10.75
N ARG A 604 11.44 -16.58 -11.72
CA ARG A 604 10.01 -16.61 -12.04
C ARG A 604 9.68 -17.89 -12.79
N VAL A 605 8.65 -18.59 -12.34
CA VAL A 605 8.16 -19.83 -12.95
C VAL A 605 6.64 -19.78 -13.12
N ASN A 606 6.12 -20.56 -14.06
CA ASN A 606 4.69 -20.78 -14.25
C ASN A 606 4.32 -22.18 -13.77
N VAL A 607 3.55 -22.28 -12.70
CA VAL A 607 3.11 -23.54 -12.11
C VAL A 607 1.79 -23.97 -12.75
N THR A 608 1.72 -25.21 -13.22
CA THR A 608 0.51 -25.76 -13.84
C THR A 608 0.21 -27.15 -13.30
N LEU A 609 -1.07 -27.48 -13.17
CA LEU A 609 -1.51 -28.84 -12.87
C LEU A 609 -1.73 -29.58 -14.19
N ALA A 610 -1.08 -30.72 -14.38
CA ALA A 610 -1.31 -31.57 -15.54
C ALA A 610 -2.76 -32.10 -15.50
N PRO A 611 -3.43 -32.21 -16.67
CA PRO A 611 -4.73 -32.86 -16.74
C PRO A 611 -4.61 -34.30 -16.23
N GLN A 612 -5.59 -34.72 -15.43
CA GLN A 612 -5.68 -36.07 -14.86
C GLN A 612 -5.88 -37.14 -15.93
#